data_AF-A0A536C795-F1
#
_entry.id   AF-A0A536C795-F1
#
_cell.length_a   1.000
_cell.length_b   1.000
_cell.length_c   1.000
_cell.angle_alpha   90.00
_cell.angle_beta   90.00
_cell.angle_gamma   90.00
#
_symmetry.space_group_name_H-M   'P 1'
#
loop_
_entity.id
_entity.type
_entity.pdbx_description
1 polymer ?
#
loop_
_entity_poly.entity_id
_entity_poly.type
_entity_poly.pdbx_seq_one_letter_code
_entity_poly.pdbx_strand_id
1 'polypeptide(L)'
;MYTPAERLGQAVVVMVALVFAITVGGFILRGGPGDSLLGPSPTPAASPTTKPPDVKFTQDTCCTQTARSMRATWESSEKVVKAAFQLSPDPGFPCATSLDPSGAKGVLSCQGLLRGATDYTATLSLTVGRDTFRYDQKFKTMGDRLTDVKWFTEFENPTGDPLACAAASIRIVQNYTAKQDPLTAEQILTTGKPYNKSRDPGLDPVAIATMQKRLDPNSNYHYYRFGTREEATKSAVYWLVRSGKPVHVISLAGQHDPLLVGFTGAFGTFYDDQANKIDQVIVEDPQRGDMRPETANRRPDKYRTPGFQTGQPIGLDEWYGDEWWLRFVYAGVVSGVNIDRNDGAYPTPHWGGQFVLLVDDADSEWPSDREGRAKWH
;
A
#
# COMPACT_ATOMS: atom_id res chain seq x y z
N MET A 1 45.68 -36.92 27.18
CA MET A 1 44.25 -37.29 27.16
C MET A 1 43.48 -36.10 26.62
N TYR A 2 42.73 -36.26 25.52
CA TYR A 2 41.91 -35.18 24.96
C TYR A 2 40.73 -34.84 25.88
N THR A 3 40.46 -33.55 26.01
CA THR A 3 39.34 -33.00 26.77
C THR A 3 37.99 -33.37 26.11
N PRO A 4 36.87 -33.36 26.85
CA PRO A 4 35.55 -33.64 26.30
C PRO A 4 35.17 -32.72 25.12
N ALA A 5 35.61 -31.46 25.13
CA ALA A 5 35.39 -30.50 24.06
C ALA A 5 36.18 -30.83 22.79
N GLU A 6 37.41 -31.32 22.92
CA GLU A 6 38.24 -31.76 21.78
C GLU A 6 37.68 -33.04 21.13
N ARG A 7 37.08 -33.94 21.92
CA ARG A 7 36.37 -35.11 21.39
C ARG A 7 35.09 -34.74 20.65
N LEU A 8 34.37 -33.73 21.13
CA LEU A 8 33.19 -33.20 20.44
C LEU A 8 33.58 -32.52 19.12
N GLY A 9 34.66 -31.75 19.11
CA GLY A 9 35.21 -31.14 17.90
C GLY A 9 35.65 -32.18 16.86
N GLN A 10 36.32 -33.25 17.29
CA GLN A 10 36.70 -34.35 16.40
C GLN A 10 35.47 -35.11 15.85
N ALA A 11 34.44 -35.34 16.66
CA ALA A 11 33.20 -35.99 16.20
C ALA A 11 32.45 -35.15 15.15
N VAL A 12 32.42 -33.82 15.32
CA VAL A 12 31.80 -32.91 14.37
C VAL A 12 32.58 -32.87 13.05
N VAL A 13 33.91 -32.82 13.09
CA VAL A 13 34.75 -32.83 11.88
C VAL A 13 34.59 -34.13 11.10
N VAL A 14 34.53 -35.28 11.78
CA VAL A 14 34.30 -36.58 11.14
C VAL A 14 32.91 -36.65 10.50
N MET A 15 31.86 -36.14 11.17
CA MET A 15 30.50 -36.11 10.62
C MET A 15 30.39 -35.20 9.39
N VAL A 16 31.01 -34.02 9.42
CA VAL A 16 31.05 -33.11 8.26
C VAL A 16 31.82 -33.74 7.10
N ALA A 17 32.96 -34.39 7.37
CA ALA A 17 33.72 -35.11 6.34
C ALA A 17 32.94 -36.28 5.73
N LEU A 18 32.14 -37.01 6.54
CA LEU A 18 31.31 -38.12 6.06
C LEU A 18 30.16 -37.64 5.16
N VAL A 19 29.49 -36.55 5.54
CA VAL A 19 28.42 -35.95 4.73
C VAL A 19 28.99 -35.42 3.41
N PHE A 20 30.17 -34.80 3.43
CA PHE A 20 30.85 -34.31 2.23
C PHE A 20 31.29 -35.46 1.31
N ALA A 21 31.82 -36.56 1.88
CA ALA A 21 32.22 -37.75 1.11
C ALA A 21 31.01 -38.47 0.47
N ILE A 22 29.85 -38.52 1.13
CA ILE A 22 28.63 -39.13 0.58
C ILE A 22 28.01 -38.25 -0.52
N THR A 23 27.96 -36.94 -0.32
CA THR A 23 27.38 -36.01 -1.32
C THR A 23 28.27 -35.85 -2.55
N VAL A 24 29.59 -35.76 -2.38
CA VAL A 24 30.53 -35.65 -3.50
C VAL A 24 30.77 -37.01 -4.16
N GLY A 25 30.86 -38.10 -3.38
CA GLY A 25 30.97 -39.46 -3.91
C GLY A 25 29.74 -39.90 -4.70
N GLY A 26 28.54 -39.52 -4.26
CA GLY A 26 27.29 -39.76 -4.99
C GLY A 26 27.16 -38.95 -6.28
N PHE A 27 27.85 -37.81 -6.37
CA PHE A 27 27.87 -36.95 -7.56
C PHE A 27 28.94 -37.40 -8.57
N ILE A 28 30.07 -37.95 -8.11
CA ILE A 28 31.18 -38.41 -8.96
C ILE A 28 30.95 -39.83 -9.51
N LEU A 29 30.21 -40.71 -8.82
CA LEU A 29 29.88 -42.06 -9.31
C LEU A 29 28.71 -42.11 -10.32
N ARG A 30 28.16 -40.95 -10.72
CA ARG A 30 27.08 -40.85 -11.73
C ARG A 30 27.49 -40.17 -13.04
N GLY A 31 28.78 -39.93 -13.28
CA GLY A 31 29.26 -39.30 -14.50
C GLY A 31 30.44 -40.04 -15.15
N GLY A 32 30.17 -40.92 -16.12
CA GLY A 32 31.18 -41.50 -17.02
C GLY A 32 30.53 -42.35 -18.13
N PRO A 33 30.98 -42.27 -19.41
CA PRO A 33 30.25 -42.74 -20.59
C PRO A 33 30.61 -44.18 -21.00
N GLY A 34 29.66 -44.91 -21.62
CA GLY A 34 29.95 -46.09 -22.45
C GLY A 34 29.00 -47.28 -22.31
N ASP A 35 28.16 -47.44 -23.34
CA ASP A 35 27.65 -48.68 -23.96
C ASP A 35 26.75 -49.69 -23.22
N SER A 36 25.50 -49.72 -23.73
CA SER A 36 24.81 -50.89 -24.31
C SER A 36 24.41 -52.04 -23.39
N LEU A 37 23.20 -51.95 -22.80
CA LEU A 37 22.31 -53.11 -22.68
C LEU A 37 20.85 -52.72 -22.97
N LEU A 38 20.28 -53.42 -23.95
CA LEU A 38 18.94 -53.29 -24.50
C LEU A 38 17.85 -53.62 -23.47
N GLY A 39 16.99 -52.63 -23.20
CA GLY A 39 15.64 -52.79 -22.68
C GLY A 39 14.73 -51.79 -23.41
N PRO A 40 13.46 -52.13 -23.71
CA PRO A 40 12.59 -51.22 -24.45
C PRO A 40 12.49 -49.91 -23.65
N SER A 41 12.97 -48.83 -24.26
CA SER A 41 12.79 -47.49 -23.71
C SER A 41 11.28 -47.24 -23.60
N PRO A 42 10.77 -46.76 -22.45
CA PRO A 42 9.43 -46.20 -22.45
C PRO A 42 9.48 -45.02 -23.41
N THR A 43 8.75 -45.15 -24.51
CA THR A 43 8.42 -44.03 -25.39
C THR A 43 8.01 -42.86 -24.49
N PRO A 44 8.55 -41.64 -24.65
CA PRO A 44 7.92 -40.48 -24.07
C PRO A 44 6.51 -40.47 -24.63
N ALA A 45 5.53 -40.88 -23.82
CA ALA A 45 4.15 -40.58 -24.13
C ALA A 45 4.10 -39.06 -24.08
N ALA A 46 4.03 -38.45 -25.26
CA ALA A 46 3.49 -37.11 -25.37
C ALA A 46 2.07 -37.21 -24.79
N SER A 47 1.91 -36.89 -23.51
CA SER A 47 0.59 -36.68 -22.96
C SER A 47 -0.06 -35.59 -23.79
N PRO A 48 -1.30 -35.81 -24.27
CA PRO A 48 -1.97 -34.85 -25.12
C PRO A 48 -2.03 -33.53 -24.37
N THR A 49 -1.72 -32.46 -25.09
CA THR A 49 -2.06 -31.06 -24.85
C THR A 49 -3.38 -30.90 -24.08
N THR A 50 -3.37 -31.08 -22.77
CA THR A 50 -4.48 -30.76 -21.89
C THR A 50 -4.48 -29.25 -21.78
N LYS A 51 -5.44 -28.60 -22.44
CA LYS A 51 -5.60 -27.15 -22.34
C LYS A 51 -5.66 -26.79 -20.84
N PRO A 52 -4.80 -25.88 -20.35
CA PRO A 52 -4.91 -25.39 -18.98
C PRO A 52 -6.26 -24.68 -18.79
N PRO A 53 -6.87 -24.72 -17.59
CA PRO A 53 -8.03 -23.89 -17.32
C PRO A 53 -7.69 -22.41 -17.52
N ASP A 54 -8.65 -21.63 -17.98
CA ASP A 54 -8.47 -20.20 -18.14
C ASP A 54 -8.51 -19.57 -16.73
N VAL A 55 -7.44 -18.86 -16.34
CA VAL A 55 -7.30 -18.24 -15.01
C VAL A 55 -7.19 -16.74 -15.16
N LYS A 56 -8.01 -16.01 -14.41
CA LYS A 56 -7.98 -14.56 -14.33
C LYS A 56 -7.44 -14.13 -12.97
N PHE A 57 -6.36 -13.38 -12.95
CA PHE A 57 -5.89 -12.65 -11.77
C PHE A 57 -6.52 -11.26 -11.72
N THR A 58 -6.94 -10.86 -10.52
CA THR A 58 -7.33 -9.46 -10.25
C THR A 58 -6.48 -8.95 -9.10
N GLN A 59 -5.73 -7.89 -9.38
CA GLN A 59 -4.91 -7.17 -8.42
C GLN A 59 -5.19 -5.68 -8.61
N ASP A 60 -5.51 -4.99 -7.53
CA ASP A 60 -6.03 -3.61 -7.58
C ASP A 60 -5.04 -2.61 -8.20
N THR A 61 -3.75 -2.94 -8.21
CA THR A 61 -2.65 -2.06 -8.63
C THR A 61 -1.76 -2.74 -9.69
N CYS A 62 -2.34 -3.17 -10.81
CA CYS A 62 -1.62 -3.91 -11.86
C CYS A 62 -0.93 -3.04 -12.93
N CYS A 63 -0.91 -1.71 -12.78
CA CYS A 63 -0.28 -0.80 -13.76
C CYS A 63 0.71 0.16 -13.07
N THR A 64 1.96 0.10 -13.54
CA THR A 64 3.22 0.76 -13.12
C THR A 64 3.75 0.50 -11.71
N GLN A 65 2.92 0.33 -10.68
CA GLN A 65 3.41 0.08 -9.32
C GLN A 65 2.36 -0.61 -8.42
N THR A 66 2.77 -1.66 -7.70
CA THR A 66 1.91 -2.44 -6.80
C THR A 66 2.19 -2.13 -5.33
N ALA A 67 1.17 -2.17 -4.47
CA ALA A 67 1.38 -2.10 -3.03
C ALA A 67 2.43 -3.11 -2.53
N ARG A 68 3.09 -2.80 -1.41
CA ARG A 68 3.96 -3.76 -0.71
C ARG A 68 3.15 -4.85 -0.02
N SER A 69 1.85 -4.65 0.22
CA SER A 69 0.97 -5.75 0.65
C SER A 69 0.53 -6.58 -0.55
N MET A 70 0.75 -7.90 -0.49
CA MET A 70 0.23 -8.82 -1.50
C MET A 70 -1.18 -9.25 -1.12
N ARG A 71 -2.16 -8.80 -1.91
CA ARG A 71 -3.51 -9.37 -1.96
C ARG A 71 -3.98 -9.35 -3.41
N ALA A 72 -4.32 -10.52 -3.93
CA ALA A 72 -4.88 -10.67 -5.28
C ALA A 72 -5.95 -11.75 -5.27
N THR A 73 -7.02 -11.58 -6.04
CA THR A 73 -8.00 -12.64 -6.25
C THR A 73 -7.69 -13.36 -7.55
N TRP A 74 -8.11 -14.62 -7.62
CA TRP A 74 -8.04 -15.40 -8.85
C TRP A 74 -9.34 -16.14 -9.09
N GLU A 75 -9.68 -16.30 -10.36
CA GLU A 75 -10.85 -17.05 -10.84
C GLU A 75 -10.40 -18.06 -11.88
N SER A 76 -10.98 -19.27 -11.85
CA SER A 76 -10.66 -20.37 -12.74
C SER A 76 -11.91 -20.80 -13.52
N SER A 77 -11.74 -21.10 -14.82
CA SER A 77 -12.81 -21.65 -15.66
C SER A 77 -13.23 -23.07 -15.26
N GLU A 78 -12.45 -23.73 -14.41
CA GLU A 78 -12.72 -25.08 -13.92
C GLU A 78 -12.64 -25.18 -12.41
N LYS A 79 -13.33 -26.18 -11.87
CA LYS A 79 -13.32 -26.49 -10.44
C LYS A 79 -11.94 -26.98 -10.00
N VAL A 80 -11.30 -26.16 -9.18
CA VAL A 80 -10.05 -26.43 -8.47
C VAL A 80 -10.36 -27.22 -7.20
N VAL A 81 -9.57 -28.25 -6.93
CA VAL A 81 -9.64 -29.06 -5.69
C VAL A 81 -8.53 -28.71 -4.71
N LYS A 82 -7.43 -28.13 -5.20
CA LYS A 82 -6.31 -27.67 -4.38
C LYS A 82 -5.60 -26.51 -5.07
N ALA A 83 -5.24 -25.49 -4.31
CA ALA A 83 -4.42 -24.38 -4.76
C ALA A 83 -3.16 -24.29 -3.89
N ALA A 84 -2.04 -23.94 -4.50
CA ALA A 84 -0.78 -23.65 -3.80
C ALA A 84 -0.17 -22.35 -4.37
N PHE A 85 0.42 -21.55 -3.49
CA PHE A 85 1.00 -20.26 -3.84
C PHE A 85 2.46 -20.21 -3.41
N GLN A 86 3.31 -19.72 -4.31
CA GLN A 86 4.70 -19.39 -4.03
C GLN A 86 4.99 -17.99 -4.55
N LEU A 87 5.79 -17.24 -3.80
CA LEU A 87 6.27 -15.91 -4.20
C LEU A 87 7.79 -15.95 -4.34
N SER A 88 8.31 -15.39 -5.44
CA SER A 88 9.74 -15.25 -5.71
C SER A 88 10.09 -13.79 -6.00
N PRO A 89 11.13 -13.19 -5.39
CA PRO A 89 11.97 -13.78 -4.35
C PRO A 89 11.17 -14.12 -3.09
N ASP A 90 11.67 -15.07 -2.30
CA ASP A 90 11.04 -15.45 -1.02
C ASP A 90 11.01 -14.22 -0.09
N PRO A 91 9.83 -13.78 0.37
CA PRO A 91 9.73 -12.65 1.28
C PRO A 91 10.27 -12.93 2.68
N GLY A 92 10.50 -14.19 3.06
CA GLY A 92 10.95 -14.57 4.40
C GLY A 92 9.84 -14.68 5.44
N PHE A 93 8.57 -14.65 5.00
CA PHE A 93 7.39 -14.84 5.83
C PHE A 93 6.28 -15.53 5.02
N PRO A 94 5.26 -16.13 5.67
CA PRO A 94 4.27 -16.94 4.99
C PRO A 94 3.43 -16.16 3.97
N CYS A 95 3.29 -16.77 2.80
CA CYS A 95 2.32 -16.43 1.78
C CYS A 95 1.42 -17.64 1.50
N ALA A 96 0.13 -17.42 1.33
CA ALA A 96 -0.86 -18.49 1.17
C ALA A 96 -1.90 -18.14 0.11
N THR A 97 -2.59 -19.19 -0.37
CA THR A 97 -3.81 -19.04 -1.15
C THR A 97 -4.96 -19.67 -0.39
N SER A 98 -6.10 -18.99 -0.39
CA SER A 98 -7.38 -19.61 -0.03
C SER A 98 -8.06 -20.16 -1.28
N LEU A 99 -8.96 -21.11 -1.07
CA LEU A 99 -9.86 -21.66 -2.07
C LEU A 99 -11.28 -21.53 -1.53
N ASP A 100 -12.18 -20.96 -2.32
CA ASP A 100 -13.58 -20.87 -1.92
C ASP A 100 -14.28 -22.24 -1.98
N PRO A 101 -15.44 -22.41 -1.32
CA PRO A 101 -16.13 -23.71 -1.33
C PRO A 101 -16.59 -24.18 -2.71
N SER A 102 -16.78 -23.27 -3.68
CA SER A 102 -17.16 -23.64 -5.04
C SER A 102 -15.99 -24.27 -5.81
N GLY A 103 -14.75 -23.95 -5.42
CA GLY A 103 -13.53 -24.33 -6.10
C GLY A 103 -13.26 -23.49 -7.35
N ALA A 104 -14.02 -22.41 -7.60
CA ALA A 104 -13.87 -21.60 -8.81
C ALA A 104 -13.03 -20.34 -8.58
N LYS A 105 -12.82 -19.93 -7.33
CA LYS A 105 -12.09 -18.71 -7.00
C LYS A 105 -11.28 -18.84 -5.71
N GLY A 106 -10.31 -17.95 -5.54
CA GLY A 106 -9.51 -17.88 -4.34
C GLY A 106 -8.83 -16.53 -4.17
N VAL A 107 -8.08 -16.42 -3.08
CA VAL A 107 -7.33 -15.20 -2.74
C VAL A 107 -5.90 -15.59 -2.43
N LEU A 108 -4.95 -14.93 -3.09
CA LEU A 108 -3.53 -14.94 -2.72
C LEU A 108 -3.27 -13.84 -1.70
N SER A 109 -2.56 -14.15 -0.64
CA SER A 109 -2.10 -13.14 0.30
C SER A 109 -0.77 -13.49 0.96
N CYS A 110 -0.07 -12.47 1.45
CA CYS A 110 1.08 -12.63 2.32
C CYS A 110 0.81 -11.97 3.67
N GLN A 111 1.41 -12.50 4.75
CA GLN A 111 1.16 -12.02 6.10
C GLN A 111 1.69 -10.60 6.37
N GLY A 112 2.81 -10.22 5.73
CA GLY A 112 3.44 -8.92 5.92
C GLY A 112 3.65 -8.12 4.64
N LEU A 113 4.37 -7.01 4.77
CA LEU A 113 4.75 -6.11 3.69
C LEU A 113 6.00 -6.62 2.96
N LEU A 114 5.89 -6.76 1.64
CA LEU A 114 6.97 -7.10 0.73
C LEU A 114 8.02 -5.99 0.67
N ARG A 115 9.23 -6.34 0.22
CA ARG A 115 10.30 -5.36 0.02
C ARG A 115 9.89 -4.37 -1.07
N GLY A 116 10.28 -3.10 -0.90
CA GLY A 116 10.00 -2.06 -1.88
C GLY A 116 10.83 -2.19 -3.16
N ALA A 117 10.33 -1.58 -4.24
CA ALA A 117 11.00 -1.51 -5.55
C ALA A 117 11.51 -2.86 -6.10
N THR A 118 10.85 -3.96 -5.73
CA THR A 118 11.31 -5.31 -6.01
C THR A 118 10.38 -5.97 -7.03
N ASP A 119 10.98 -6.60 -8.05
CA ASP A 119 10.24 -7.41 -9.02
C ASP A 119 9.94 -8.79 -8.41
N TYR A 120 8.64 -9.12 -8.34
CA TYR A 120 8.14 -10.38 -7.81
C TYR A 120 7.44 -11.20 -8.89
N THR A 121 7.50 -12.52 -8.75
CA THR A 121 6.69 -13.49 -9.49
C THR A 121 5.85 -14.28 -8.49
N ALA A 122 4.53 -14.09 -8.55
CA ALA A 122 3.55 -14.88 -7.84
C ALA A 122 3.18 -16.11 -8.68
N THR A 123 3.61 -17.29 -8.24
CA THR A 123 3.32 -18.57 -8.89
C THR A 123 2.16 -19.26 -8.18
N LEU A 124 1.02 -19.35 -8.87
CA LEU A 124 -0.16 -20.09 -8.43
C LEU A 124 -0.18 -21.47 -9.12
N SER A 125 -0.21 -22.52 -8.33
CA SER A 125 -0.42 -23.90 -8.80
C SER A 125 -1.85 -24.33 -8.48
N LEU A 126 -2.65 -24.63 -9.50
CA LEU A 126 -4.03 -25.10 -9.36
C LEU A 126 -4.14 -26.56 -9.76
N THR A 127 -4.52 -27.42 -8.83
CA THR A 127 -4.89 -28.80 -9.09
C THR A 127 -6.37 -28.88 -9.41
N VAL A 128 -6.68 -29.34 -10.62
CA VAL A 128 -8.02 -29.73 -11.06
C VAL A 128 -8.07 -31.26 -11.18
N GLY A 129 -9.24 -31.85 -11.39
CA GLY A 129 -9.41 -33.31 -11.36
C GLY A 129 -8.50 -34.12 -12.31
N ARG A 130 -7.93 -33.50 -13.34
CA ARG A 130 -7.06 -34.14 -14.33
C ARG A 130 -5.56 -33.88 -14.15
N ASP A 131 -5.16 -32.74 -13.60
CA ASP A 131 -3.74 -32.33 -13.52
C ASP A 131 -3.54 -31.10 -12.63
N THR A 132 -2.29 -30.68 -12.43
CA THR A 132 -1.90 -29.42 -11.79
C THR A 132 -1.27 -28.46 -12.80
N PHE A 133 -1.84 -27.26 -12.90
CA PHE A 133 -1.38 -26.20 -13.81
C PHE A 133 -0.77 -25.05 -13.02
N ARG A 134 0.30 -24.44 -13.56
CA ARG A 134 1.01 -23.31 -12.95
C ARG A 134 0.76 -22.03 -13.72
N TYR A 135 0.56 -20.95 -12.99
CA TYR A 135 0.32 -19.61 -13.51
C TYR A 135 1.23 -18.62 -12.79
N ASP A 136 1.95 -17.82 -13.57
CA ASP A 136 2.85 -16.81 -13.05
C ASP A 136 2.27 -15.42 -13.26
N GLN A 137 2.14 -14.66 -12.19
CA GLN A 137 1.80 -13.24 -12.20
C GLN A 137 3.03 -12.43 -11.79
N LYS A 138 3.57 -11.64 -12.72
CA LYS A 138 4.70 -10.75 -12.45
C LYS A 138 4.19 -9.37 -12.04
N PHE A 139 4.82 -8.78 -11.03
CA PHE A 139 4.51 -7.43 -10.58
C PHE A 139 5.72 -6.79 -9.90
N LYS A 140 5.70 -5.46 -9.76
CA LYS A 140 6.75 -4.70 -9.09
C LYS A 140 6.16 -3.94 -7.91
N THR A 141 6.71 -4.14 -6.73
CA THR A 141 6.26 -3.44 -5.53
C THR A 141 6.71 -1.98 -5.51
N MET A 142 5.94 -1.17 -4.79
CA MET A 142 6.19 0.25 -4.57
C MET A 142 7.58 0.50 -3.99
N GLY A 143 8.29 1.46 -4.57
CA GLY A 143 9.56 1.95 -4.04
C GLY A 143 9.32 2.94 -2.89
N ASP A 144 10.19 3.94 -2.79
CA ASP A 144 10.11 4.95 -1.73
C ASP A 144 8.99 5.97 -1.96
N ARG A 145 8.49 6.07 -3.19
CA ARG A 145 7.36 6.93 -3.55
C ARG A 145 6.48 6.32 -4.63
N LEU A 146 5.26 6.84 -4.70
CA LEU A 146 4.33 6.58 -5.77
C LEU A 146 4.85 7.20 -7.07
N THR A 147 4.65 6.51 -8.18
CA THR A 147 4.96 7.04 -9.52
C THR A 147 3.68 7.49 -10.20
N ASP A 148 3.78 8.46 -11.12
CA ASP A 148 2.65 8.92 -11.93
C ASP A 148 1.47 9.48 -11.10
N VAL A 149 1.75 10.02 -9.90
CA VAL A 149 0.78 10.85 -9.18
C VAL A 149 0.73 12.20 -9.88
N LYS A 150 -0.44 12.54 -10.41
CA LYS A 150 -0.64 13.81 -11.11
C LYS A 150 -1.09 14.86 -10.12
N TRP A 151 -0.31 15.92 -9.97
CA TRP A 151 -0.65 17.05 -9.12
C TRP A 151 -1.75 17.94 -9.72
N PHE A 152 -2.60 18.47 -8.84
CA PHE A 152 -3.61 19.47 -9.16
C PHE A 152 -3.57 20.59 -8.11
N THR A 153 -3.78 21.83 -8.58
CA THR A 153 -3.84 23.00 -7.71
C THR A 153 -5.19 23.13 -7.02
N GLU A 154 -5.21 23.68 -5.80
CA GLU A 154 -6.46 24.14 -5.19
C GLU A 154 -6.99 25.45 -5.81
N PHE A 155 -6.14 26.23 -6.48
CA PHE A 155 -6.49 27.55 -6.99
C PHE A 155 -6.91 27.52 -8.46
N GLU A 156 -7.79 26.62 -8.87
CA GLU A 156 -8.24 26.57 -10.27
C GLU A 156 -8.84 27.91 -10.70
N ASN A 157 -9.69 28.51 -9.87
CA ASN A 157 -9.95 29.94 -9.87
C ASN A 157 -8.95 30.69 -8.96
N PRO A 158 -7.96 31.41 -9.51
CA PRO A 158 -6.98 32.13 -8.71
C PRO A 158 -7.58 33.29 -7.89
N THR A 159 -8.79 33.74 -8.23
CA THR A 159 -9.52 34.81 -7.52
C THR A 159 -10.50 34.27 -6.48
N GLY A 160 -10.76 32.95 -6.47
CA GLY A 160 -11.71 32.31 -5.56
C GLY A 160 -11.22 32.23 -4.12
N ASP A 161 -12.07 31.67 -3.26
CA ASP A 161 -11.72 31.38 -1.87
C ASP A 161 -10.74 30.19 -1.78
N PRO A 162 -9.72 30.25 -0.91
CA PRO A 162 -8.71 29.20 -0.76
C PRO A 162 -9.24 28.04 0.11
N LEU A 163 -10.30 27.37 -0.34
CA LEU A 163 -11.01 26.33 0.42
C LEU A 163 -10.96 24.95 -0.23
N ALA A 164 -10.18 24.79 -1.30
CA ALA A 164 -10.23 23.64 -2.19
C ALA A 164 -9.02 22.70 -2.05
N CYS A 165 -8.15 22.85 -1.04
CA CYS A 165 -7.02 21.95 -0.79
C CYS A 165 -7.44 20.48 -0.77
N ALA A 166 -8.44 20.13 0.05
CA ALA A 166 -8.97 18.78 0.13
C ALA A 166 -9.63 18.31 -1.17
N ALA A 167 -10.30 19.22 -1.89
CA ALA A 167 -10.93 18.90 -3.16
C ALA A 167 -9.91 18.61 -4.27
N ALA A 168 -8.81 19.36 -4.31
CA ALA A 168 -7.68 19.09 -5.20
C ALA A 168 -6.99 17.77 -4.83
N SER A 169 -6.78 17.48 -3.54
CA SER A 169 -6.24 16.21 -3.07
C SER A 169 -7.14 15.02 -3.42
N ILE A 170 -8.46 15.15 -3.30
CA ILE A 170 -9.42 14.14 -3.77
C ILE A 170 -9.23 13.88 -5.27
N ARG A 171 -9.10 14.95 -6.06
CA ARG A 171 -8.88 14.85 -7.51
C ARG A 171 -7.56 14.16 -7.86
N ILE A 172 -6.48 14.46 -7.14
CA ILE A 172 -5.16 13.80 -7.31
C ILE A 172 -5.32 12.29 -7.09
N VAL A 173 -5.93 11.89 -5.97
CA VAL A 173 -6.17 10.47 -5.66
C VAL A 173 -7.07 9.80 -6.70
N GLN A 174 -8.19 10.43 -7.07
CA GLN A 174 -9.10 9.92 -8.09
C GLN A 174 -8.39 9.69 -9.43
N ASN A 175 -7.56 10.65 -9.85
CA ASN A 175 -6.77 10.50 -11.06
C ASN A 175 -5.77 9.36 -10.95
N TYR A 176 -5.17 9.18 -9.78
CA TYR A 176 -4.23 8.11 -9.52
C TYR A 176 -4.90 6.72 -9.52
N THR A 177 -6.05 6.55 -8.84
CA THR A 177 -6.70 5.23 -8.66
C THR A 177 -7.55 4.84 -9.87
N ALA A 178 -8.38 5.75 -10.37
CA ALA A 178 -9.33 5.45 -11.44
C ALA A 178 -8.80 5.79 -12.84
N LYS A 179 -7.64 6.46 -12.94
CA LYS A 179 -7.07 6.99 -14.20
C LYS A 179 -8.05 7.88 -14.96
N GLN A 180 -8.89 8.59 -14.22
CA GLN A 180 -9.92 9.49 -14.74
C GLN A 180 -9.84 10.84 -14.04
N ASP A 181 -10.33 11.88 -14.71
CA ASP A 181 -10.35 13.24 -14.19
C ASP A 181 -11.72 13.89 -14.50
N PRO A 182 -12.81 13.42 -13.86
CA PRO A 182 -14.18 13.76 -14.28
C PRO A 182 -14.65 15.12 -13.75
N LEU A 183 -14.05 15.63 -12.67
CA LEU A 183 -14.46 16.86 -11.98
C LEU A 183 -13.25 17.72 -11.64
N THR A 184 -13.45 19.04 -11.73
CA THR A 184 -12.55 20.06 -11.18
C THR A 184 -12.58 20.04 -9.65
N ALA A 185 -11.56 20.61 -9.00
CA ALA A 185 -11.51 20.77 -7.55
C ALA A 185 -12.69 21.63 -7.04
N GLU A 186 -13.10 22.65 -7.78
CA GLU A 186 -14.29 23.44 -7.44
C GLU A 186 -15.57 22.62 -7.46
N GLN A 187 -15.77 21.81 -8.50
CA GLN A 187 -16.93 20.92 -8.58
C GLN A 187 -16.90 19.87 -7.46
N ILE A 188 -15.73 19.34 -7.11
CA ILE A 188 -15.58 18.40 -5.99
C ILE A 188 -15.91 19.09 -4.67
N LEU A 189 -15.44 20.31 -4.44
CA LEU A 189 -15.75 21.10 -3.25
C LEU A 189 -17.26 21.34 -3.13
N THR A 190 -17.91 21.83 -4.19
CA THR A 190 -19.36 22.05 -4.21
C THR A 190 -20.15 20.76 -3.98
N THR A 191 -19.75 19.66 -4.63
CA THR A 191 -20.42 18.36 -4.50
C THR A 191 -20.20 17.71 -3.14
N GLY A 192 -19.01 17.93 -2.55
CA GLY A 192 -18.58 17.33 -1.29
C GLY A 192 -19.17 18.01 -0.06
N LYS A 193 -19.35 19.34 -0.11
CA LYS A 193 -19.84 20.16 1.03
C LYS A 193 -21.09 19.61 1.72
N PRO A 194 -22.15 19.16 1.00
CA PRO A 194 -23.34 18.57 1.65
C PRO A 194 -23.06 17.32 2.49
N TYR A 195 -21.90 16.67 2.34
CA TYR A 195 -21.51 15.49 3.13
C TYR A 195 -20.78 15.83 4.43
N ASN A 196 -20.37 17.10 4.63
CA ASN A 196 -19.73 17.52 5.88
C ASN A 196 -20.62 17.13 7.09
N LYS A 197 -19.96 16.62 8.13
CA LYS A 197 -20.53 16.33 9.46
C LYS A 197 -20.09 17.36 10.51
N SER A 198 -19.60 18.49 10.04
CA SER A 198 -19.17 19.67 10.81
C SER A 198 -19.63 20.94 10.09
N ARG A 199 -19.24 22.12 10.58
CA ARG A 199 -19.44 23.40 9.87
C ARG A 199 -18.22 23.85 9.08
N ASP A 200 -17.32 22.93 8.74
CA ASP A 200 -16.14 23.24 7.96
C ASP A 200 -16.50 23.94 6.64
N PRO A 201 -15.89 25.11 6.32
CA PRO A 201 -16.14 25.82 5.07
C PRO A 201 -15.51 25.14 3.84
N GLY A 202 -14.51 24.28 4.05
CA GLY A 202 -13.93 23.36 3.08
C GLY A 202 -14.62 22.00 3.11
N LEU A 203 -13.84 20.91 3.09
CA LEU A 203 -14.31 19.53 3.22
C LEU A 203 -13.71 18.91 4.48
N ASP A 204 -14.57 18.39 5.36
CA ASP A 204 -14.12 17.69 6.55
C ASP A 204 -13.76 16.23 6.25
N PRO A 205 -13.13 15.50 7.20
CA PRO A 205 -12.70 14.12 6.96
C PRO A 205 -13.81 13.17 6.48
N VAL A 206 -15.08 13.40 6.84
CA VAL A 206 -16.18 12.55 6.36
C VAL A 206 -16.51 12.86 4.90
N ALA A 207 -16.57 14.14 4.54
CA ALA A 207 -16.84 14.53 3.15
C ALA A 207 -15.73 14.07 2.21
N ILE A 208 -14.46 14.12 2.63
CA ILE A 208 -13.32 13.62 1.84
C ILE A 208 -13.49 12.12 1.57
N ALA A 209 -13.65 11.29 2.60
CA ALA A 209 -13.86 9.85 2.45
C ALA A 209 -15.07 9.51 1.57
N THR A 210 -16.18 10.23 1.77
CA THR A 210 -17.41 10.06 0.99
C THR A 210 -17.17 10.37 -0.49
N MET A 211 -16.49 11.47 -0.79
CA MET A 211 -16.20 11.85 -2.17
C MET A 211 -15.26 10.86 -2.86
N GLN A 212 -14.24 10.34 -2.18
CA GLN A 212 -13.38 9.28 -2.72
C GLN A 212 -14.20 8.06 -3.16
N LYS A 213 -15.09 7.57 -2.29
CA LYS A 213 -15.95 6.42 -2.60
C LYS A 213 -16.93 6.68 -3.76
N ARG A 214 -17.44 7.91 -3.87
CA ARG A 214 -18.39 8.29 -4.93
C ARG A 214 -17.72 8.40 -6.30
N LEU A 215 -16.49 8.89 -6.35
CA LEU A 215 -15.75 9.06 -7.60
C LEU A 215 -15.10 7.75 -8.07
N ASP A 216 -14.71 6.89 -7.14
CA ASP A 216 -14.22 5.54 -7.41
C ASP A 216 -14.85 4.55 -6.40
N PRO A 217 -15.81 3.71 -6.83
CA PRO A 217 -16.43 2.71 -5.96
C PRO A 217 -15.44 1.70 -5.36
N ASN A 218 -14.23 1.57 -5.90
CA ASN A 218 -13.18 0.70 -5.38
C ASN A 218 -12.26 1.39 -4.37
N SER A 219 -12.42 2.71 -4.16
CA SER A 219 -11.72 3.46 -3.13
C SER A 219 -12.40 3.27 -1.78
N ASN A 220 -11.68 2.74 -0.81
CA ASN A 220 -12.20 2.48 0.54
C ASN A 220 -11.49 3.37 1.56
N TYR A 221 -11.54 4.69 1.31
CA TYR A 221 -10.94 5.66 2.21
C TYR A 221 -11.78 5.81 3.47
N HIS A 222 -11.11 5.72 4.62
CA HIS A 222 -11.66 6.00 5.94
C HIS A 222 -10.73 6.96 6.69
N TYR A 223 -11.30 7.78 7.56
CA TYR A 223 -10.50 8.61 8.44
C TYR A 223 -10.10 7.85 9.71
N TYR A 224 -8.90 8.13 10.22
CA TYR A 224 -8.37 7.59 11.46
C TYR A 224 -7.84 8.72 12.34
N ARG A 225 -7.91 8.53 13.66
CA ARG A 225 -7.45 9.50 14.66
C ARG A 225 -6.30 8.92 15.49
N PHE A 226 -5.33 9.77 15.80
CA PHE A 226 -4.13 9.39 16.53
C PHE A 226 -3.85 10.36 17.66
N GLY A 227 -3.40 9.83 18.79
CA GLY A 227 -3.03 10.64 19.95
C GLY A 227 -1.69 11.35 19.78
N THR A 228 -0.83 10.87 18.88
CA THR A 228 0.51 11.42 18.64
C THR A 228 0.81 11.56 17.15
N ARG A 229 1.63 12.55 16.79
CA ARG A 229 2.06 12.78 15.40
C ARG A 229 3.02 11.71 14.91
N GLU A 230 3.78 11.11 15.81
CA GLU A 230 4.69 10.01 15.53
C GLU A 230 3.90 8.77 15.09
N GLU A 231 2.82 8.44 15.82
CA GLU A 231 1.91 7.35 15.45
C GLU A 231 1.15 7.65 14.15
N ALA A 232 0.67 8.89 13.96
CA ALA A 232 0.05 9.32 12.71
C ALA A 232 1.04 9.15 11.54
N THR A 233 2.27 9.65 11.66
CA THR A 233 3.27 9.58 10.59
C THR A 233 3.63 8.14 10.24
N LYS A 234 3.84 7.29 11.25
CA LYS A 234 4.08 5.86 11.04
C LYS A 234 2.89 5.17 10.37
N SER A 235 1.67 5.51 10.77
CA SER A 235 0.44 4.97 10.18
C SER A 235 0.22 5.43 8.75
N ALA A 236 0.54 6.69 8.43
CA ALA A 236 0.47 7.21 7.07
C ALA A 236 1.41 6.43 6.14
N VAL A 237 2.66 6.21 6.55
CA VAL A 237 3.61 5.41 5.77
C VAL A 237 3.16 3.96 5.64
N TYR A 238 2.69 3.35 6.72
CA TYR A 238 2.16 1.98 6.69
C TYR A 238 1.02 1.83 5.67
N TRP A 239 0.03 2.71 5.71
CA TRP A 239 -1.11 2.63 4.81
C TRP A 239 -0.75 2.99 3.36
N LEU A 240 0.18 3.92 3.16
CA LEU A 240 0.75 4.21 1.84
C LEU A 240 1.32 2.93 1.22
N VAL A 241 2.24 2.25 1.92
CA VAL A 241 2.88 1.05 1.36
C VAL A 241 1.94 -0.14 1.30
N ARG A 242 0.93 -0.21 2.18
CA ARG A 242 -0.05 -1.30 2.20
C ARG A 242 -1.08 -1.18 1.09
N SER A 243 -1.54 0.02 0.78
CA SER A 243 -2.55 0.27 -0.26
C SER A 243 -1.93 0.56 -1.63
N GLY A 244 -0.71 1.11 -1.66
CA GLY A 244 -0.12 1.65 -2.87
C GLY A 244 -0.87 2.89 -3.39
N LYS A 245 -1.58 3.61 -2.51
CA LYS A 245 -2.39 4.80 -2.83
C LYS A 245 -1.99 5.99 -1.94
N PRO A 246 -2.16 7.25 -2.41
CA PRO A 246 -1.80 8.42 -1.62
C PRO A 246 -2.59 8.49 -0.31
N VAL A 247 -1.97 9.05 0.73
CA VAL A 247 -2.61 9.24 2.04
C VAL A 247 -2.93 10.71 2.25
N HIS A 248 -4.17 11.02 2.60
CA HIS A 248 -4.56 12.36 3.05
C HIS A 248 -4.02 12.61 4.44
N VAL A 249 -3.29 13.70 4.61
CA VAL A 249 -2.78 14.12 5.90
C VAL A 249 -3.46 15.41 6.31
N ILE A 250 -4.43 15.33 7.21
CA ILE A 250 -5.12 16.53 7.67
C ILE A 250 -4.20 17.30 8.63
N SER A 251 -3.66 18.39 8.11
CA SER A 251 -2.58 19.20 8.67
C SER A 251 -3.06 20.61 9.01
N LEU A 252 -2.15 21.48 9.47
CA LEU A 252 -2.48 22.85 9.88
C LEU A 252 -3.68 22.91 10.85
N ALA A 253 -3.66 22.00 11.84
CA ALA A 253 -4.74 21.85 12.81
C ALA A 253 -6.13 21.65 12.19
N GLY A 254 -6.25 20.94 11.07
CA GLY A 254 -7.54 20.66 10.42
C GLY A 254 -7.86 21.55 9.22
N GLN A 255 -6.96 22.46 8.83
CA GLN A 255 -7.24 23.48 7.82
C GLN A 255 -6.59 23.21 6.46
N HIS A 256 -5.77 22.16 6.34
CA HIS A 256 -5.06 21.84 5.10
C HIS A 256 -4.96 20.33 4.88
N ASP A 257 -5.04 19.90 3.62
CA ASP A 257 -5.03 18.48 3.24
C ASP A 257 -4.03 18.21 2.10
N PRO A 258 -2.73 18.15 2.39
CA PRO A 258 -1.72 17.62 1.49
C PRO A 258 -1.77 16.09 1.41
N LEU A 259 -1.12 15.54 0.38
CA LEU A 259 -0.99 14.10 0.18
C LEU A 259 0.41 13.61 0.52
N LEU A 260 0.50 12.59 1.36
CA LEU A 260 1.71 11.78 1.50
C LEU A 260 1.74 10.75 0.37
N VAL A 261 2.78 10.84 -0.47
CA VAL A 261 2.98 10.00 -1.67
C VAL A 261 4.25 9.17 -1.59
N GLY A 262 5.05 9.33 -0.53
CA GLY A 262 6.28 8.57 -0.33
C GLY A 262 6.92 8.84 1.02
N PHE A 263 8.06 8.20 1.25
CA PHE A 263 8.90 8.37 2.42
C PHE A 263 10.33 7.91 2.10
N THR A 264 11.30 8.34 2.91
CA THR A 264 12.66 7.76 2.91
C THR A 264 12.93 7.08 4.24
N GLY A 265 13.83 6.10 4.22
CA GLY A 265 14.19 5.29 5.39
C GLY A 265 13.87 3.82 5.17
N ALA A 266 13.49 3.12 6.24
CA ALA A 266 13.12 1.71 6.21
C ALA A 266 11.78 1.49 6.89
N PHE A 267 10.88 0.79 6.21
CA PHE A 267 9.68 0.22 6.82
C PHE A 267 9.72 -1.29 6.57
N GLY A 268 9.74 -2.04 7.66
CA GLY A 268 9.83 -3.48 7.73
C GLY A 268 8.56 -4.18 7.28
N THR A 269 8.53 -5.47 7.58
CA THR A 269 7.46 -6.38 7.21
C THR A 269 6.17 -6.09 7.97
N PHE A 270 6.29 -5.74 9.25
CA PHE A 270 5.16 -5.50 10.15
C PHE A 270 5.16 -4.08 10.68
N TYR A 271 3.98 -3.62 11.10
CA TYR A 271 3.83 -2.29 11.66
C TYR A 271 4.71 -2.07 12.91
N ASP A 272 4.86 -3.05 13.78
CA ASP A 272 5.59 -2.93 15.05
C ASP A 272 7.08 -3.29 14.96
N ASP A 273 7.60 -3.57 13.76
CA ASP A 273 9.02 -3.87 13.56
C ASP A 273 9.93 -2.77 14.14
N GLN A 274 10.87 -3.18 14.99
CA GLN A 274 11.81 -2.25 15.64
C GLN A 274 12.73 -1.53 14.65
N ALA A 275 12.94 -2.11 13.47
CA ALA A 275 13.73 -1.53 12.40
C ALA A 275 12.99 -0.41 11.64
N ASN A 276 11.70 -0.19 11.90
CA ASN A 276 10.92 0.87 11.26
C ASN A 276 11.52 2.24 11.61
N LYS A 277 12.01 2.93 10.58
CA LYS A 277 12.63 4.23 10.68
C LYS A 277 12.24 5.07 9.47
N ILE A 278 11.53 6.16 9.73
CA ILE A 278 11.17 7.16 8.73
C ILE A 278 12.13 8.32 8.90
N ASP A 279 12.84 8.71 7.85
CA ASP A 279 13.76 9.85 7.87
C ASP A 279 13.09 11.10 7.29
N GLN A 280 12.29 10.92 6.24
CA GLN A 280 11.52 11.98 5.58
C GLN A 280 10.19 11.43 5.10
N VAL A 281 9.20 12.30 4.98
CA VAL A 281 7.97 12.05 4.21
C VAL A 281 8.05 12.79 2.89
N ILE A 282 7.44 12.26 1.84
CA ILE A 282 7.40 12.88 0.51
C ILE A 282 5.97 13.32 0.24
N VAL A 283 5.79 14.62 0.02
CA VAL A 283 4.48 15.27 0.06
C VAL A 283 4.17 15.97 -1.26
N GLU A 284 2.97 15.77 -1.77
CA GLU A 284 2.35 16.68 -2.73
C GLU A 284 1.42 17.65 -2.01
N ASP A 285 1.55 18.93 -2.32
CA ASP A 285 0.78 19.99 -1.68
C ASP A 285 0.05 20.83 -2.74
N PRO A 286 -1.30 20.76 -2.82
CA PRO A 286 -2.10 21.49 -3.81
C PRO A 286 -1.95 23.01 -3.80
N GLN A 287 -1.51 23.57 -2.66
CA GLN A 287 -1.33 25.00 -2.47
C GLN A 287 0.12 25.41 -2.74
N ARG A 288 1.06 24.72 -2.10
CA ARG A 288 2.49 25.09 -2.13
C ARG A 288 3.20 24.65 -3.41
N GLY A 289 2.60 23.73 -4.15
CA GLY A 289 3.01 23.36 -5.50
C GLY A 289 2.55 24.35 -6.57
N ASP A 290 1.52 25.18 -6.30
CA ASP A 290 1.18 26.24 -7.24
C ASP A 290 2.32 27.24 -7.28
N MET A 291 2.71 27.71 -8.46
CA MET A 291 3.79 28.69 -8.67
C MET A 291 3.29 29.96 -9.36
N ARG A 292 1.98 30.06 -9.63
CA ARG A 292 1.39 31.22 -10.30
C ARG A 292 1.55 32.50 -9.46
N PRO A 293 1.92 33.64 -10.09
CA PRO A 293 2.03 34.92 -9.39
C PRO A 293 0.73 35.36 -8.73
N GLU A 294 -0.42 35.15 -9.39
CA GLU A 294 -1.75 35.56 -8.92
C GLU A 294 -2.19 34.87 -7.62
N THR A 295 -1.56 33.75 -7.25
CA THR A 295 -1.85 33.00 -6.02
C THR A 295 -0.75 33.14 -4.97
N ALA A 296 0.32 33.90 -5.24
CA ALA A 296 1.48 34.02 -4.34
C ALA A 296 1.16 34.71 -3.01
N ASN A 297 0.14 35.56 -2.97
CA ASN A 297 -0.28 36.26 -1.77
C ASN A 297 -1.22 35.44 -0.87
N ARG A 298 -1.61 34.21 -1.24
CA ARG A 298 -2.56 33.40 -0.47
C ARG A 298 -1.96 32.84 0.83
N ARG A 299 -0.67 32.46 0.81
CA ARG A 299 0.16 32.09 1.98
C ARG A 299 1.61 32.57 1.77
N PRO A 300 1.86 33.89 1.84
CA PRO A 300 3.18 34.45 1.54
C PRO A 300 4.24 34.07 2.59
N ASP A 301 3.80 33.58 3.75
CA ASP A 301 4.63 33.13 4.86
C ASP A 301 5.20 31.71 4.66
N LYS A 302 4.70 30.93 3.70
CA LYS A 302 5.15 29.56 3.42
C LYS A 302 5.89 29.48 2.10
N TYR A 303 6.99 28.72 2.08
CA TYR A 303 7.76 28.53 0.86
C TYR A 303 6.97 27.70 -0.16
N ARG A 304 7.05 28.10 -1.44
CA ARG A 304 6.47 27.41 -2.58
C ARG A 304 7.58 26.84 -3.45
N THR A 305 7.37 25.67 -4.03
CA THR A 305 8.35 25.05 -4.92
C THR A 305 7.67 24.06 -5.87
N PRO A 306 8.15 23.93 -7.12
CA PRO A 306 7.70 22.85 -8.03
C PRO A 306 7.87 21.45 -7.43
N GLY A 307 8.73 21.25 -6.43
CA GLY A 307 8.87 19.98 -5.73
C GLY A 307 7.55 19.43 -5.19
N PHE A 308 6.66 20.31 -4.68
CA PHE A 308 5.34 19.90 -4.19
C PHE A 308 4.38 19.43 -5.29
N GLN A 309 4.71 19.62 -6.57
CA GLN A 309 3.94 19.06 -7.69
C GLN A 309 4.33 17.62 -8.04
N THR A 310 5.43 17.11 -7.48
CA THR A 310 6.00 15.80 -7.87
C THR A 310 6.46 14.98 -6.66
N GLY A 311 6.11 15.44 -5.45
CA GLY A 311 6.58 14.91 -4.18
C GLY A 311 7.83 15.63 -3.66
N GLN A 312 7.63 16.56 -2.72
CA GLN A 312 8.68 17.27 -2.00
C GLN A 312 9.07 16.46 -0.75
N PRO A 313 10.35 16.09 -0.58
CA PRO A 313 10.83 15.53 0.67
C PRO A 313 10.79 16.57 1.80
N ILE A 314 10.18 16.19 2.92
CA ILE A 314 10.08 16.96 4.16
C ILE A 314 10.73 16.15 5.28
N GLY A 315 11.77 16.72 5.91
CA GLY A 315 12.42 16.10 7.06
C GLY A 315 11.52 16.10 8.31
N LEU A 316 11.70 15.12 9.19
CA LEU A 316 10.84 15.00 10.39
C LEU A 316 10.87 16.23 11.30
N ASP A 317 11.99 16.95 11.39
CA ASP A 317 12.08 18.20 12.16
C ASP A 317 11.12 19.27 11.63
N GLU A 318 11.03 19.43 10.31
CA GLU A 318 10.05 20.33 9.70
C GLU A 318 8.63 19.76 9.85
N TRP A 319 8.45 18.49 9.52
CA TRP A 319 7.16 17.80 9.57
C TRP A 319 6.46 17.89 10.94
N TYR A 320 7.24 17.88 12.02
CA TYR A 320 6.74 18.01 13.39
C TYR A 320 6.86 19.43 13.96
N GLY A 321 7.73 20.27 13.41
CA GLY A 321 8.05 21.59 13.93
C GLY A 321 7.34 22.76 13.25
N ASP A 322 6.95 22.61 11.98
CA ASP A 322 6.27 23.65 11.21
C ASP A 322 4.74 23.53 11.37
N GLU A 323 4.07 24.66 11.62
CA GLU A 323 2.62 24.72 11.81
C GLU A 323 1.80 24.21 10.62
N TRP A 324 2.38 24.17 9.43
CA TRP A 324 1.72 23.72 8.20
C TRP A 324 1.54 22.21 8.13
N TRP A 325 2.30 21.45 8.94
CA TRP A 325 2.33 20.00 8.92
C TRP A 325 1.67 19.39 10.17
N LEU A 326 2.26 18.35 10.76
CA LEU A 326 1.77 17.67 11.96
C LEU A 326 2.35 18.26 13.25
N ARG A 327 2.58 19.58 13.29
CA ARG A 327 2.93 20.27 14.55
C ARG A 327 1.75 20.31 15.51
N PHE A 328 0.55 20.57 14.98
CA PHE A 328 -0.66 20.78 15.77
C PHE A 328 -1.69 19.70 15.49
N VAL A 329 -2.35 19.24 16.56
CA VAL A 329 -3.56 18.43 16.49
C VAL A 329 -4.70 19.22 15.82
N TYR A 330 -5.68 18.50 15.29
CA TYR A 330 -6.90 19.06 14.73
C TYR A 330 -7.58 19.99 15.73
N ALA A 331 -7.92 21.21 15.31
CA ALA A 331 -8.62 22.17 16.13
C ALA A 331 -10.13 21.92 16.05
N GLY A 332 -10.84 21.91 17.19
CA GLY A 332 -12.31 21.78 17.15
C GLY A 332 -13.01 23.05 16.64
N VAL A 333 -12.32 24.20 16.69
CA VAL A 333 -12.82 25.50 16.25
C VAL A 333 -11.72 26.27 15.55
N VAL A 334 -12.03 26.84 14.38
CA VAL A 334 -11.13 27.69 13.60
C VAL A 334 -11.89 28.96 13.23
N SER A 335 -11.31 30.13 13.51
CA SER A 335 -11.92 31.43 13.19
C SER A 335 -13.38 31.58 13.68
N GLY A 336 -13.70 31.01 14.83
CA GLY A 336 -15.04 31.02 15.42
C GLY A 336 -16.03 30.00 14.82
N VAL A 337 -15.61 29.21 13.83
CA VAL A 337 -16.40 28.15 13.19
C VAL A 337 -16.06 26.80 13.83
N ASN A 338 -17.09 26.05 14.24
CA ASN A 338 -16.92 24.69 14.74
C ASN A 338 -16.67 23.73 13.56
N ILE A 339 -15.44 23.25 13.44
CA ILE A 339 -14.99 22.33 12.39
C ILE A 339 -14.84 20.89 12.91
N ASP A 340 -15.27 20.63 14.15
CA ASP A 340 -15.34 19.29 14.72
C ASP A 340 -16.63 18.58 14.28
N ARG A 341 -16.58 17.24 14.28
CA ARG A 341 -17.75 16.43 13.95
C ARG A 341 -18.88 16.63 14.98
N ASN A 342 -20.09 16.89 14.49
CA ASN A 342 -21.24 17.26 15.33
C ASN A 342 -22.58 16.65 14.88
N ASP A 343 -22.54 15.56 14.11
CA ASP A 343 -23.72 14.83 13.61
C ASP A 343 -24.32 13.82 14.61
N GLY A 344 -23.78 13.73 15.83
CA GLY A 344 -24.23 12.82 16.89
C GLY A 344 -23.78 11.36 16.72
N ALA A 345 -22.96 11.06 15.71
CA ALA A 345 -22.42 9.71 15.50
C ALA A 345 -21.36 9.31 16.55
N TYR A 346 -20.67 10.29 17.10
CA TYR A 346 -19.57 10.13 18.07
C TYR A 346 -19.66 11.21 19.17
N PRO A 347 -19.04 11.00 20.34
CA PRO A 347 -18.88 12.05 21.33
C PRO A 347 -18.11 13.26 20.78
N THR A 348 -18.49 14.46 21.21
CA THR A 348 -17.77 15.71 20.91
C THR A 348 -16.89 16.09 22.11
N PRO A 349 -15.61 16.47 21.92
CA PRO A 349 -14.92 16.56 20.64
C PRO A 349 -14.57 15.18 20.05
N HIS A 350 -14.64 15.07 18.73
CA HIS A 350 -14.29 13.83 18.02
C HIS A 350 -12.93 13.90 17.34
N TRP A 351 -12.72 14.85 16.43
CA TRP A 351 -11.43 15.09 15.77
C TRP A 351 -10.56 16.02 16.61
N GLY A 352 -11.19 17.00 17.27
CA GLY A 352 -10.50 17.98 18.13
C GLY A 352 -9.54 17.33 19.12
N GLY A 353 -8.27 17.74 19.07
CA GLY A 353 -7.22 17.19 19.94
C GLY A 353 -6.55 15.92 19.42
N GLN A 354 -6.82 15.47 18.20
CA GLN A 354 -6.20 14.31 17.56
C GLN A 354 -5.48 14.70 16.27
N PHE A 355 -4.55 13.86 15.80
CA PHE A 355 -4.06 13.91 14.43
C PHE A 355 -4.95 13.05 13.54
N VAL A 356 -5.34 13.56 12.36
CA VAL A 356 -6.31 12.89 11.49
C VAL A 356 -5.68 12.56 10.15
N LEU A 357 -5.86 11.33 9.70
CA LEU A 357 -5.45 10.87 8.37
C LEU A 357 -6.65 10.28 7.65
N LEU A 358 -6.62 10.26 6.31
CA LEU A 358 -7.49 9.39 5.54
C LEU A 358 -6.69 8.47 4.64
N VAL A 359 -7.03 7.18 4.70
CA VAL A 359 -6.27 6.10 4.09
C VAL A 359 -7.22 5.13 3.43
N ASP A 360 -6.82 4.54 2.31
CA ASP A 360 -7.52 3.37 1.78
C ASP A 360 -7.15 2.15 2.63
N ASP A 361 -8.10 1.69 3.45
CA ASP A 361 -7.91 0.56 4.35
C ASP A 361 -8.41 -0.79 3.78
N ALA A 362 -8.88 -0.77 2.53
CA ALA A 362 -9.50 -1.88 1.80
C ALA A 362 -10.75 -2.49 2.47
N ASP A 363 -11.35 -1.86 3.48
CA ASP A 363 -12.61 -2.32 4.07
C ASP A 363 -13.80 -1.85 3.23
N SER A 364 -14.21 -2.65 2.27
CA SER A 364 -15.34 -2.33 1.38
C SER A 364 -16.72 -2.44 2.05
N GLU A 365 -16.80 -3.04 3.23
CA GLU A 365 -18.06 -3.24 3.96
C GLU A 365 -18.35 -2.12 4.95
N TRP A 366 -17.30 -1.45 5.44
CA TRP A 366 -17.43 -0.35 6.37
C TRP A 366 -17.84 0.94 5.65
N PRO A 367 -18.81 1.71 6.18
CA PRO A 367 -19.20 2.96 5.56
C PRO A 367 -18.12 4.03 5.64
N SER A 368 -17.83 4.69 4.51
CA SER A 368 -16.83 5.77 4.42
C SER A 368 -17.10 6.99 5.31
N ASP A 369 -18.33 7.15 5.81
CA ASP A 369 -18.69 8.22 6.76
C ASP A 369 -18.37 7.91 8.23
N ARG A 370 -17.72 6.77 8.49
CA ARG A 370 -17.31 6.30 9.83
C ARG A 370 -15.79 6.29 9.98
N GLU A 371 -15.36 6.36 11.24
CA GLU A 371 -13.95 6.17 11.60
C GLU A 371 -13.53 4.75 11.19
N GLY A 372 -12.37 4.63 10.56
CA GLY A 372 -11.84 3.36 10.10
C GLY A 372 -11.60 2.39 11.27
N ARG A 373 -11.68 1.10 10.95
CA ARG A 373 -11.59 0.02 11.95
C ARG A 373 -10.56 -1.05 11.62
N ALA A 374 -9.99 -1.01 10.41
CA ALA A 374 -8.93 -1.93 10.03
C ALA A 374 -7.72 -1.72 10.94
N LYS A 375 -7.11 -2.82 11.36
CA LYS A 375 -5.97 -2.83 12.27
C LYS A 375 -4.66 -2.86 11.50
N TRP A 376 -3.60 -2.41 12.17
CA TRP A 376 -2.24 -2.66 11.73
C TRP A 376 -1.91 -4.15 11.87
N HIS A 377 -1.06 -4.63 10.95
CA HIS A 377 -0.64 -6.02 10.86
C HIS A 377 0.86 -6.14 10.90
#